data_AF-A0A350NMT1-F1
#
_entry.id   AF-A0A350NMT1-F1
#
_cell.length_a   1.000
_cell.length_b   1.000
_cell.length_c   1.000
_cell.angle_alpha   90.00
_cell.angle_beta   90.00
_cell.angle_gamma   90.00
#
_symmetry.space_group_name_H-M   'P 1'
#
loop_
_entity.id
_entity.type
_entity.pdbx_description
1 polymer ?
#
loop_
_entity_poly.entity_id
_entity_poly.type
_entity_poly.pdbx_seq_one_letter_code
_entity_poly.pdbx_strand_id
1 'polypeptide(L)'
;MTELEKVGRETVVFMRGKYCLDEAGDGDNELKFKQGKKTVLTIYIHEDKYTFLIIFGKVERGMFETVKDEFSQYIQSYYDSSKTYHDGKWMFIDVTTLEVLEEIKKLIMLKKKPNRKPFPKESAVYARCGMRCDLCVHYSGGTISDEKRGELKKRVDRIYYGGIENSYDLCPGCSQQLVGKPHPCMGGDSCKQLKCANEKGFLACTDCPGYQSCRPVAGYELLESRSMLADDVTWAILPYVPYQYGN
;
A
#
# COMPACT_ATOMS: atom_id res chain seq x y z
N MET A 1 15.72 7.04 6.21
CA MET A 1 15.11 5.72 5.98
C MET A 1 16.23 4.72 5.81
N THR A 2 16.33 3.74 6.70
CA THR A 2 17.26 2.61 6.58
C THR A 2 16.88 1.75 5.37
N GLU A 3 17.77 0.87 4.94
CA GLU A 3 17.47 -0.03 3.81
C GLU A 3 16.30 -0.97 4.14
N LEU A 4 16.24 -1.47 5.37
CA LEU A 4 15.13 -2.29 5.85
C LEU A 4 13.80 -1.53 5.86
N GLU A 5 13.78 -0.27 6.31
CA GLU A 5 12.58 0.56 6.25
C GLU A 5 12.09 0.77 4.81
N LYS A 6 13.01 0.91 3.84
CA LYS A 6 12.63 0.97 2.41
C LYS A 6 12.03 -0.34 1.94
N VAL A 7 12.60 -1.49 2.32
CA VAL A 7 12.05 -2.82 1.99
C VAL A 7 10.63 -2.96 2.55
N GLY A 8 10.40 -2.57 3.81
CA GLY A 8 9.09 -2.62 4.44
C GLY A 8 8.05 -1.77 3.70
N ARG A 9 8.40 -0.51 3.41
CA ARG A 9 7.56 0.40 2.62
C ARG A 9 7.24 -0.17 1.25
N GLU A 10 8.25 -0.65 0.52
CA GLU A 10 8.05 -1.10 -0.86
C GLU A 10 7.33 -2.44 -0.96
N THR A 11 7.41 -3.24 0.09
CA THR A 11 6.58 -4.43 0.27
C THR A 11 5.10 -4.06 0.37
N VAL A 12 4.72 -3.12 1.25
CA VAL A 12 3.30 -2.74 1.35
C VAL A 12 2.82 -2.00 0.10
N VAL A 13 3.66 -1.19 -0.55
CA VAL A 13 3.36 -0.58 -1.86
C VAL A 13 3.01 -1.63 -2.89
N PHE A 14 3.83 -2.66 -3.01
CA PHE A 14 3.58 -3.74 -3.95
C PHE A 14 2.34 -4.58 -3.55
N MET A 15 2.29 -5.07 -2.31
CA MET A 15 1.23 -5.97 -1.86
C MET A 15 -0.13 -5.28 -1.87
N ARG A 16 -0.25 -4.12 -1.23
CA ARG A 16 -1.51 -3.36 -1.17
C ARG A 16 -1.87 -2.78 -2.53
N GLY A 17 -0.90 -2.39 -3.36
CA GLY A 17 -1.14 -1.78 -4.69
C GLY A 17 -1.50 -2.77 -5.80
N LYS A 18 -0.99 -4.01 -5.77
CA LYS A 18 -1.25 -5.04 -6.80
C LYS A 18 -2.32 -6.04 -6.38
N TYR A 19 -2.52 -6.22 -5.07
CA TYR A 19 -3.41 -7.26 -4.55
C TYR A 19 -4.48 -6.71 -3.63
N CYS A 20 -5.69 -7.27 -3.78
CA CYS A 20 -6.80 -7.14 -2.85
C CYS A 20 -6.79 -8.37 -1.93
N LEU A 21 -6.20 -8.21 -0.75
CA LEU A 21 -5.96 -9.26 0.24
C LEU A 21 -6.27 -8.72 1.64
N ASP A 22 -6.76 -9.59 2.50
CA ASP A 22 -6.84 -9.32 3.93
C ASP A 22 -5.43 -9.41 4.53
N GLU A 23 -5.13 -8.52 5.46
CA GLU A 23 -3.94 -8.56 6.30
C GLU A 23 -4.33 -9.16 7.65
N ALA A 24 -3.62 -10.20 8.08
CA ALA A 24 -3.87 -10.88 9.35
C ALA A 24 -2.56 -10.94 10.13
N GLY A 25 -2.41 -10.00 11.06
CA GLY A 25 -1.31 -9.94 12.03
C GLY A 25 -1.63 -10.74 13.29
N ASP A 26 -0.62 -11.36 13.88
CA ASP A 26 -0.69 -11.99 15.20
C ASP A 26 -0.51 -11.03 16.39
N GLY A 27 -0.17 -9.77 16.11
CA GLY A 27 0.10 -8.74 17.13
C GLY A 27 1.52 -8.76 17.69
N ASP A 28 2.40 -9.64 17.20
CA ASP A 28 3.81 -9.71 17.57
C ASP A 28 4.67 -9.45 16.32
N ASN A 29 5.00 -10.49 15.56
CA ASN A 29 5.93 -10.38 14.44
C ASN A 29 5.45 -11.03 13.14
N GLU A 30 4.29 -11.68 13.10
CA GLU A 30 3.81 -12.40 11.92
C GLU A 30 2.67 -11.64 11.22
N LEU A 31 2.86 -11.29 9.95
CA LEU A 31 1.83 -10.72 9.08
C LEU A 31 1.50 -11.66 7.92
N LYS A 32 0.22 -12.00 7.74
CA LYS A 32 -0.26 -12.81 6.61
C LYS A 32 -1.10 -11.98 5.64
N PHE A 33 -0.76 -12.04 4.35
CA PHE A 33 -1.60 -11.55 3.26
C PHE A 33 -2.46 -12.69 2.72
N LYS A 34 -3.79 -12.58 2.83
CA LYS A 34 -4.73 -13.68 2.59
C LYS A 34 -5.77 -13.33 1.53
N GLN A 35 -6.11 -14.32 0.72
CA GLN A 35 -7.31 -14.30 -0.11
C GLN A 35 -8.30 -15.34 0.43
N GLY A 36 -9.26 -14.90 1.23
CA GLY A 36 -10.12 -15.79 1.99
C GLY A 36 -9.30 -16.72 2.90
N LYS A 37 -9.42 -18.03 2.71
CA LYS A 37 -8.67 -19.02 3.51
C LYS A 37 -7.22 -19.23 3.05
N LYS A 38 -6.84 -18.77 1.86
CA LYS A 38 -5.51 -19.04 1.26
C LYS A 38 -4.52 -17.91 1.60
N THR A 39 -3.35 -18.27 2.11
CA THR A 39 -2.25 -17.33 2.33
C THR A 39 -1.44 -17.16 1.04
N VAL A 40 -1.29 -15.91 0.60
CA VAL A 40 -0.44 -15.52 -0.53
C VAL A 40 0.99 -15.31 -0.06
N LEU A 41 1.17 -14.66 1.08
CA LEU A 41 2.47 -14.37 1.67
C LEU A 41 2.34 -14.31 3.18
N THR A 42 3.30 -14.88 3.90
CA THR A 42 3.51 -14.61 5.33
C THR A 42 4.84 -13.87 5.46
N ILE A 43 4.91 -12.88 6.34
CA ILE A 43 6.12 -12.13 6.64
C ILE A 43 6.35 -12.21 8.15
N TYR A 44 7.54 -12.64 8.55
CA TYR A 44 8.04 -12.49 9.91
C TYR A 44 8.90 -11.23 9.98
N ILE A 45 8.58 -10.34 10.92
CA ILE A 45 9.19 -9.04 11.09
C ILE A 45 10.23 -9.13 12.20
N HIS A 46 11.49 -8.91 11.86
CA HIS A 46 12.59 -8.86 12.82
C HIS A 46 13.20 -7.46 12.83
N GLU A 47 14.05 -7.17 13.82
CA GLU A 47 14.70 -5.86 13.94
C GLU A 47 15.69 -5.59 12.79
N ASP A 48 16.32 -6.64 12.26
CA ASP A 48 17.40 -6.57 11.26
C ASP A 48 16.98 -7.05 9.86
N LYS A 49 15.83 -7.72 9.74
CA LYS A 49 15.36 -8.32 8.48
C LYS A 49 13.86 -8.60 8.45
N TYR A 50 13.36 -8.91 7.27
CA TYR A 50 12.07 -9.58 7.09
C TYR A 50 12.27 -10.99 6.56
N THR A 51 11.56 -11.98 7.10
CA THR A 51 11.56 -13.35 6.57
C THR A 51 10.25 -13.60 5.83
N PHE A 52 10.31 -13.75 4.51
CA PHE A 52 9.16 -13.99 3.64
C PHE A 52 8.94 -15.49 3.49
N LEU A 53 7.81 -15.99 3.97
CA LEU A 53 7.37 -17.36 3.74
C LEU A 53 6.44 -17.42 2.53
N ILE A 54 6.93 -18.07 1.47
CA ILE A 54 6.21 -18.36 0.24
C ILE A 54 6.09 -19.88 0.07
N ILE A 55 4.85 -20.36 -0.07
CA ILE A 55 4.57 -21.79 -0.26
C ILE A 55 4.18 -22.04 -1.72
N PHE A 56 4.97 -22.84 -2.44
CA PHE A 56 4.66 -23.25 -3.82
C PHE A 56 4.08 -24.66 -3.86
N GLY A 57 2.90 -24.80 -4.45
CA GLY A 57 2.28 -26.09 -4.75
C GLY A 57 2.94 -26.75 -5.96
N LYS A 58 2.30 -27.80 -6.50
CA LYS A 58 2.82 -28.51 -7.67
C LYS A 58 2.89 -27.61 -8.91
N VAL A 59 1.86 -26.78 -9.12
CA VAL A 59 1.77 -25.90 -10.30
C VAL A 59 2.81 -24.78 -10.21
N GLU A 60 2.91 -24.11 -9.07
CA GLU A 60 3.85 -23.01 -8.86
C GLU A 60 5.30 -23.47 -8.95
N ARG A 61 5.63 -24.65 -8.43
CA ARG A 61 6.95 -25.26 -8.62
C ARG A 61 7.27 -25.49 -10.10
N GLY A 62 6.35 -26.09 -10.85
CA GLY A 62 6.53 -26.28 -12.30
C GLY A 62 6.76 -24.96 -13.04
N MET A 63 6.02 -23.90 -12.69
CA MET A 63 6.27 -22.57 -13.24
C MET A 63 7.64 -22.02 -12.85
N PHE A 64 8.03 -22.13 -11.58
CA PHE A 64 9.34 -21.66 -11.12
C PHE A 64 10.51 -22.35 -11.84
N GLU A 65 10.47 -23.67 -12.01
CA GLU A 65 11.54 -24.40 -12.71
C GLU A 65 11.76 -23.89 -14.14
N THR A 66 10.70 -23.45 -14.84
CA THR A 66 10.83 -22.92 -16.22
C THR A 66 11.55 -21.58 -16.30
N VAL A 67 11.58 -20.81 -15.21
CA VAL A 67 12.20 -19.48 -15.14
C VAL A 67 13.30 -19.41 -14.09
N LYS A 68 13.74 -20.55 -13.56
CA LYS A 68 14.67 -20.63 -12.43
C LYS A 68 15.99 -19.92 -12.70
N ASP A 69 16.50 -20.03 -13.93
CA ASP A 69 17.75 -19.40 -14.36
C ASP A 69 17.68 -17.87 -14.45
N GLU A 70 16.48 -17.27 -14.38
CA GLU A 70 16.29 -15.81 -14.30
C GLU A 70 16.42 -15.25 -12.87
N PHE A 71 16.47 -16.13 -11.86
CA PHE A 71 16.63 -15.77 -10.46
C PHE A 71 18.10 -15.87 -10.03
N SER A 72 18.50 -15.07 -9.05
CA SER A 72 19.82 -15.12 -8.45
C SER A 72 20.07 -16.46 -7.76
N GLN A 73 21.35 -16.83 -7.62
CA GLN A 73 21.76 -18.02 -6.87
C GLN A 73 21.21 -18.01 -5.44
N TYR A 74 21.05 -16.82 -4.85
CA TYR A 74 20.45 -16.65 -3.53
C TYR A 74 19.03 -17.22 -3.48
N ILE A 75 18.14 -16.78 -4.37
CA ILE A 75 16.76 -17.29 -4.45
C ILE A 75 16.70 -18.76 -4.86
N GLN A 76 17.52 -19.16 -5.83
CA GLN A 76 17.59 -20.57 -6.24
C GLN A 76 17.98 -21.49 -5.08
N SER A 77 18.95 -21.06 -4.24
CA SER A 77 19.41 -21.85 -3.09
C SER A 77 18.30 -22.07 -2.06
N TYR A 78 17.46 -21.06 -1.80
CA TYR A 78 16.29 -21.23 -0.93
C TYR A 78 15.33 -22.24 -1.52
N TYR A 79 14.99 -22.14 -2.81
CA TYR A 79 14.10 -23.09 -3.45
C TYR A 79 14.63 -24.54 -3.39
N ASP A 80 15.91 -24.75 -3.69
CA ASP A 80 16.52 -26.08 -3.75
C ASP A 80 16.64 -26.74 -2.37
N SER A 81 17.03 -25.96 -1.36
CA SER A 81 17.18 -26.45 0.01
C SER A 81 15.86 -26.54 0.79
N SER A 82 14.80 -25.87 0.32
CA SER A 82 13.51 -25.82 1.02
C SER A 82 12.78 -27.16 1.05
N LYS A 83 12.25 -27.51 2.22
CA LYS A 83 11.46 -28.71 2.43
C LYS A 83 10.12 -28.64 1.69
N THR A 84 9.74 -29.76 1.08
CA THR A 84 8.41 -29.94 0.48
C THR A 84 7.55 -30.75 1.45
N TYR A 85 6.47 -30.11 1.92
CA TYR A 85 5.45 -30.70 2.76
C TYR A 85 4.23 -31.11 1.91
N HIS A 86 3.22 -31.67 2.56
CA HIS A 86 1.99 -32.14 1.91
C HIS A 86 1.22 -31.01 1.19
N ASP A 87 1.36 -29.77 1.65
CA ASP A 87 0.69 -28.58 1.11
C ASP A 87 1.58 -27.72 0.18
N GLY A 88 2.86 -28.07 0.04
CA GLY A 88 3.78 -27.41 -0.89
C GLY A 88 5.21 -27.32 -0.39
N LYS A 89 6.07 -26.67 -1.18
CA LYS A 89 7.44 -26.33 -0.81
C LYS A 89 7.44 -24.98 -0.09
N TRP A 90 7.95 -24.98 1.14
CA TRP A 90 7.95 -23.81 2.01
C TRP A 90 9.31 -23.13 1.92
N MET A 91 9.35 -21.93 1.34
CA MET A 91 10.56 -21.13 1.22
C MET A 91 10.50 -19.99 2.22
N PHE A 92 11.39 -19.99 3.20
CA PHE A 92 11.59 -18.91 4.16
C PHE A 92 12.78 -18.08 3.69
N ILE A 93 12.53 -16.97 3.01
CA ILE A 93 13.55 -16.17 2.36
C ILE A 93 13.79 -14.90 3.18
N ASP A 94 15.03 -14.68 3.60
CA ASP A 94 15.40 -13.44 4.28
C ASP A 94 15.47 -12.30 3.24
N VAL A 95 14.90 -11.14 3.58
CA VAL A 95 14.83 -9.97 2.71
C VAL A 95 15.33 -8.76 3.50
N THR A 96 16.54 -8.32 3.15
CA THR A 96 17.23 -7.19 3.79
C THR A 96 17.52 -6.04 2.83
N THR A 97 17.38 -6.26 1.51
CA THR A 97 17.66 -5.27 0.47
C THR A 97 16.55 -5.19 -0.57
N LEU A 98 16.50 -4.08 -1.31
CA LEU A 98 15.51 -3.88 -2.37
C LEU A 98 15.72 -4.83 -3.56
N GLU A 99 16.97 -5.23 -3.85
CA GLU A 99 17.27 -6.17 -4.93
C GLU A 99 16.64 -7.53 -4.69
N VAL A 100 16.76 -8.05 -3.46
CA VAL A 100 16.11 -9.31 -3.07
C VAL A 100 14.59 -9.16 -3.13
N LEU A 101 14.06 -8.02 -2.69
CA LEU A 101 12.62 -7.74 -2.74
C LEU A 101 12.08 -7.77 -4.18
N GLU A 102 12.82 -7.28 -5.18
CA GLU A 102 12.39 -7.35 -6.59
C GLU A 102 12.24 -8.80 -7.09
N GLU A 103 13.12 -9.71 -6.67
CA GLU A 103 12.98 -11.12 -6.99
C GLU A 103 11.79 -11.75 -6.25
N ILE A 104 11.59 -11.38 -4.98
CA ILE A 104 10.45 -11.83 -4.17
C ILE A 104 9.12 -11.41 -4.80
N LYS A 105 9.02 -10.19 -5.35
CA LYS A 105 7.85 -9.73 -6.10
C LYS A 105 7.53 -10.66 -7.28
N LYS A 106 8.54 -11.15 -8.01
CA LYS A 106 8.35 -12.14 -9.09
C LYS A 106 7.83 -13.47 -8.56
N LEU A 107 8.37 -13.97 -7.45
CA LEU A 107 7.89 -15.21 -6.80
C LEU A 107 6.42 -15.08 -6.35
N ILE A 108 6.03 -13.94 -5.79
CA ILE A 108 4.65 -13.67 -5.38
C ILE A 108 3.73 -13.65 -6.61
N MET A 109 4.17 -13.06 -7.74
CA MET A 109 3.40 -13.06 -8.99
C MET A 109 3.23 -14.47 -9.59
N LEU A 110 4.24 -15.35 -9.45
CA LEU A 110 4.12 -16.76 -9.81
C LEU A 110 3.11 -17.48 -8.91
N LYS A 111 3.15 -17.24 -7.59
CA LYS A 111 2.20 -17.84 -6.64
C LYS A 111 0.77 -17.38 -6.87
N LYS A 112 0.61 -16.09 -7.16
CA LYS A 112 -0.69 -15.48 -7.32
C LYS A 112 -0.60 -14.28 -8.25
N LYS A 113 -1.41 -14.32 -9.31
CA LYS A 113 -1.59 -13.16 -10.19
C LYS A 113 -2.23 -12.00 -9.43
N PRO A 114 -1.78 -10.75 -9.66
CA PRO A 114 -2.44 -9.54 -9.17
C PRO A 114 -3.94 -9.57 -9.43
N ASN A 115 -4.72 -9.19 -8.43
CA ASN A 115 -6.19 -9.24 -8.46
C ASN A 115 -6.84 -7.90 -8.11
N ARG A 116 -6.05 -6.84 -7.85
CA ARG A 116 -6.59 -5.52 -7.57
C ARG A 116 -7.04 -4.85 -8.87
N LYS A 117 -8.27 -4.33 -8.84
CA LYS A 117 -8.80 -3.48 -9.91
C LYS A 117 -8.35 -2.03 -9.68
N PRO A 118 -7.95 -1.29 -10.73
CA PRO A 118 -7.69 0.14 -10.61
C PRO A 118 -8.99 0.87 -10.26
N PHE A 119 -8.86 2.02 -9.60
CA PHE A 119 -9.99 2.93 -9.41
C PHE A 119 -10.40 3.55 -10.77
N PRO A 120 -11.70 3.82 -10.98
CA PRO A 120 -12.17 4.52 -12.17
C PRO A 120 -11.42 5.85 -12.37
N LYS A 121 -11.19 6.25 -13.63
CA LYS A 121 -10.45 7.49 -13.95
C LYS A 121 -11.34 8.56 -14.60
N GLU A 122 -12.48 8.15 -15.15
CA GLU A 122 -13.38 8.96 -15.97
C GLU A 122 -13.97 10.14 -15.17
N SER A 123 -14.21 9.94 -13.87
CA SER A 123 -14.73 10.95 -12.94
C SER A 123 -13.73 11.30 -11.83
N ALA A 124 -12.45 11.06 -12.06
CA ALA A 124 -11.39 11.32 -11.09
C ALA A 124 -11.24 12.82 -10.81
N VAL A 125 -11.16 13.19 -9.53
CA VAL A 125 -10.86 14.56 -9.13
C VAL A 125 -9.50 14.58 -8.47
N TYR A 126 -8.52 15.18 -9.13
CA TYR A 126 -7.17 15.30 -8.61
C TYR A 126 -7.00 16.64 -7.87
N ALA A 127 -6.46 16.55 -6.65
CA ALA A 127 -5.96 17.69 -5.93
C ALA A 127 -4.67 18.22 -6.57
N ARG A 128 -4.32 19.47 -6.30
CA ARG A 128 -3.03 20.11 -6.61
C ARG A 128 -1.85 19.43 -5.92
N CYS A 129 -2.08 18.62 -4.87
CA CYS A 129 -1.05 17.75 -4.29
C CYS A 129 -0.88 16.40 -5.05
N GLY A 130 -1.72 16.15 -6.06
CA GLY A 130 -1.79 14.91 -6.85
C GLY A 130 -2.58 13.77 -6.20
N MET A 131 -3.24 14.00 -5.06
CA MET A 131 -4.13 13.02 -4.42
C MET A 131 -5.52 13.01 -5.06
N ARG A 132 -6.24 11.89 -4.96
CA ARG A 132 -7.60 11.72 -5.50
C ARG A 132 -8.64 12.22 -4.49
N CYS A 133 -9.10 13.46 -4.67
CA CYS A 133 -10.17 14.04 -3.86
C CYS A 133 -11.46 13.22 -3.94
N ASP A 134 -11.79 12.66 -5.10
CA ASP A 134 -13.01 11.87 -5.29
C ASP A 134 -13.04 10.55 -4.49
N LEU A 135 -11.92 10.13 -3.90
CA LEU A 135 -11.82 8.98 -3.01
C LEU A 135 -11.69 9.38 -1.53
N CYS A 136 -11.62 10.67 -1.23
CA CYS A 136 -11.37 11.20 0.10
C CYS A 136 -12.68 11.38 0.88
N VAL A 137 -12.69 10.91 2.14
CA VAL A 137 -13.85 11.04 3.04
C VAL A 137 -14.26 12.49 3.32
N HIS A 138 -13.33 13.43 3.19
CA HIS A 138 -13.56 14.86 3.40
C HIS A 138 -14.13 15.56 2.17
N TYR A 139 -13.92 15.05 0.95
CA TYR A 139 -14.19 15.84 -0.27
C TYR A 139 -15.69 16.06 -0.50
N SER A 140 -16.14 17.31 -0.60
CA SER A 140 -17.55 17.69 -0.74
C SER A 140 -17.97 18.06 -2.17
N GLY A 141 -17.12 17.89 -3.18
CA GLY A 141 -17.44 18.25 -4.57
C GLY A 141 -18.31 17.25 -5.32
N GLY A 142 -19.24 16.56 -4.64
CA GLY A 142 -20.35 15.83 -5.25
C GLY A 142 -20.04 14.46 -5.87
N THR A 143 -18.81 13.92 -5.76
CA THR A 143 -18.45 12.63 -6.36
C THR A 143 -18.76 11.40 -5.50
N ILE A 144 -19.08 11.61 -4.22
CA ILE A 144 -19.34 10.54 -3.25
C ILE A 144 -20.70 10.82 -2.61
N SER A 145 -21.62 9.85 -2.68
CA SER A 145 -22.94 9.93 -2.01
C SER A 145 -22.78 9.94 -0.47
N ASP A 146 -23.77 10.46 0.25
CA ASP A 146 -23.73 10.50 1.72
C ASP A 146 -23.67 9.11 2.34
N GLU A 147 -24.39 8.15 1.78
CA GLU A 147 -24.32 6.74 2.16
C GLU A 147 -22.88 6.21 2.01
N LYS A 148 -22.28 6.42 0.84
CA LYS A 148 -20.91 5.97 0.59
C LYS A 148 -19.91 6.66 1.51
N ARG A 149 -20.09 7.95 1.75
CA ARG A 149 -19.25 8.71 2.70
C ARG A 149 -19.36 8.14 4.11
N GLY A 150 -20.56 7.79 4.56
CA GLY A 150 -20.81 7.12 5.83
C GLY A 150 -20.04 5.79 5.95
N GLU A 151 -20.00 4.98 4.89
CA GLU A 151 -19.17 3.77 4.85
C GLU A 151 -17.68 4.09 4.96
N LEU A 152 -17.19 5.07 4.19
CA LEU A 152 -15.77 5.46 4.18
C LEU A 152 -15.32 5.94 5.57
N LYS A 153 -16.13 6.74 6.26
CA LYS A 153 -15.84 7.20 7.64
C LYS A 153 -15.60 6.01 8.57
N LYS A 154 -16.51 5.04 8.59
CA LYS A 154 -16.37 3.82 9.42
C LYS A 154 -15.10 3.04 9.11
N ARG A 155 -14.68 2.99 7.84
CA ARG A 155 -13.44 2.30 7.43
C ARG A 155 -12.21 3.07 7.91
N VAL A 156 -12.20 4.39 7.74
CA VAL A 156 -11.12 5.27 8.22
C VAL A 156 -11.01 5.18 9.76
N ASP A 157 -12.14 5.22 10.48
CA ASP A 157 -12.17 5.07 11.93
C ASP A 157 -11.53 3.76 12.39
N ARG A 158 -11.82 2.62 11.73
CA ARG A 158 -11.17 1.34 12.05
C ARG A 158 -9.66 1.34 11.85
N ILE A 159 -9.17 2.03 10.82
CA ILE A 159 -7.74 2.05 10.50
C ILE A 159 -6.96 3.06 11.36
N TYR A 160 -7.47 4.27 11.55
CA TYR A 160 -6.71 5.37 12.17
C TYR A 160 -7.14 5.69 13.61
N TYR A 161 -8.35 5.30 14.00
CA TYR A 161 -8.95 5.73 15.28
C TYR A 161 -9.51 4.58 16.12
N GLY A 162 -9.05 3.34 15.88
CA GLY A 162 -9.46 2.17 16.66
C GLY A 162 -10.96 1.85 16.58
N GLY A 163 -11.65 2.33 15.54
CA GLY A 163 -13.10 2.18 15.36
C GLY A 163 -13.95 3.18 16.13
N ILE A 164 -13.35 4.16 16.80
CA ILE A 164 -14.08 5.25 17.45
C ILE A 164 -14.60 6.19 16.37
N GLU A 165 -15.89 6.52 16.42
CA GLU A 165 -16.50 7.45 15.47
C GLU A 165 -15.94 8.86 15.67
N ASN A 166 -15.47 9.47 14.58
CA ASN A 166 -14.95 10.84 14.60
C ASN A 166 -15.78 11.80 13.75
N SER A 167 -15.65 13.09 14.04
CA SER A 167 -16.12 14.13 13.15
C SER A 167 -15.17 14.30 11.97
N TYR A 168 -15.73 14.54 10.79
CA TYR A 168 -14.99 14.73 9.56
C TYR A 168 -15.43 16.02 8.90
N ASP A 169 -14.56 17.02 8.89
CA ASP A 169 -14.82 18.28 8.23
C ASP A 169 -14.87 18.12 6.71
N LEU A 170 -15.79 18.82 6.08
CA LEU A 170 -15.94 18.82 4.64
C LEU A 170 -14.90 19.74 3.98
N CYS A 171 -14.28 19.24 2.91
CA CYS A 171 -13.27 19.93 2.12
C CYS A 171 -13.79 20.12 0.68
N PRO A 172 -13.93 21.36 0.18
CA PRO A 172 -14.35 21.59 -1.20
C PRO A 172 -13.28 21.23 -2.24
N GLY A 173 -12.08 20.85 -1.79
CA GLY A 173 -10.93 20.57 -2.64
C GLY A 173 -10.12 21.83 -2.97
N CYS A 174 -8.84 21.65 -3.24
CA CYS A 174 -7.90 22.73 -3.49
C CYS A 174 -8.06 23.41 -4.87
N SER A 175 -8.91 22.89 -5.75
CA SER A 175 -9.30 23.60 -6.99
C SER A 175 -10.19 24.81 -6.69
N GLN A 176 -10.95 24.74 -5.59
CA GLN A 176 -11.92 25.77 -5.16
C GLN A 176 -11.42 26.58 -3.95
N GLN A 177 -10.36 26.14 -3.25
CA GLN A 177 -9.76 26.91 -2.15
C GLN A 177 -8.79 27.99 -2.67
N LEU A 178 -8.89 29.19 -2.09
CA LEU A 178 -7.85 30.21 -2.23
C LEU A 178 -6.54 29.71 -1.60
N VAL A 179 -5.41 30.02 -2.26
CA VAL A 179 -4.07 29.73 -1.73
C VAL A 179 -3.95 30.33 -0.32
N GLY A 180 -3.51 29.52 0.65
CA GLY A 180 -3.34 29.97 2.05
C GLY A 180 -4.58 29.86 2.94
N LYS A 181 -5.66 29.21 2.50
CA LYS A 181 -6.74 28.77 3.42
C LYS A 181 -6.41 27.42 4.07
N PRO A 182 -6.92 27.14 5.30
CA PRO A 182 -6.77 25.86 5.97
C PRO A 182 -7.26 24.69 5.12
N HIS A 183 -6.53 23.58 5.13
CA HIS A 183 -7.07 22.31 4.66
C HIS A 183 -7.80 21.66 5.85
N PRO A 184 -9.13 21.44 5.80
CA PRO A 184 -9.90 21.00 6.96
C PRO A 184 -9.36 19.72 7.62
N CYS A 185 -8.76 18.82 6.84
CA CYS A 185 -8.19 17.57 7.38
C CYS A 185 -6.77 17.68 7.96
N MET A 186 -6.08 18.82 7.87
CA MET A 186 -4.67 18.95 8.31
C MET A 186 -4.50 19.84 9.55
N GLY A 187 -5.54 20.57 9.95
CA GLY A 187 -5.44 21.60 10.99
C GLY A 187 -4.49 22.77 10.60
N GLY A 188 -4.68 23.93 11.22
CA GLY A 188 -3.82 25.11 11.03
C GLY A 188 -4.08 25.95 9.78
N ASP A 189 -3.29 27.00 9.60
CA ASP A 189 -3.61 28.12 8.68
C ASP A 189 -3.39 27.81 7.19
N SER A 190 -2.67 26.75 6.82
CA SER A 190 -2.39 26.43 5.40
C SER A 190 -2.02 24.97 5.13
N CYS A 191 -2.36 24.48 3.93
CA CYS A 191 -1.88 23.18 3.43
C CYS A 191 -0.35 23.21 3.22
N LYS A 192 0.39 22.42 4.01
CA LYS A 192 1.87 22.36 3.95
C LYS A 192 2.41 22.07 2.55
N GLN A 193 1.75 21.19 1.80
CA GLN A 193 2.14 20.81 0.45
C GLN A 193 1.98 21.95 -0.55
N LEU A 194 0.86 22.68 -0.50
CA LEU A 194 0.64 23.84 -1.37
C LEU A 194 1.52 25.01 -0.97
N LYS A 195 1.78 25.19 0.33
CA LYS A 195 2.75 26.16 0.82
C LYS A 195 4.13 25.90 0.22
N CYS A 196 4.63 24.66 0.30
CA CYS A 196 5.91 24.25 -0.28
C CYS A 196 5.94 24.42 -1.81
N ALA A 197 4.87 24.04 -2.54
CA ALA A 197 4.78 24.24 -3.98
C ALA A 197 4.87 25.73 -4.33
N ASN A 198 4.10 26.58 -3.64
CA ASN A 198 4.07 28.02 -3.87
C ASN A 198 5.43 28.69 -3.55
N GLU A 199 6.09 28.31 -2.46
CA GLU A 199 7.45 28.77 -2.11
C GLU A 199 8.49 28.39 -3.17
N LYS A 200 8.28 27.28 -3.88
CA LYS A 200 9.11 26.83 -5.01
C LYS A 200 8.67 27.39 -6.36
N GLY A 201 7.65 28.25 -6.40
CA GLY A 201 7.12 28.84 -7.64
C GLY A 201 6.21 27.94 -8.46
N PHE A 202 5.68 26.86 -7.88
CA PHE A 202 4.76 25.92 -8.53
C PHE A 202 3.32 26.11 -8.06
N LEU A 203 2.35 25.98 -8.96
CA LEU A 203 0.92 26.05 -8.64
C LEU A 203 0.37 24.74 -8.06
N ALA A 204 0.93 23.61 -8.49
CA ALA A 204 0.66 22.28 -7.97
C ALA A 204 1.95 21.55 -7.62
N CYS A 205 1.86 20.61 -6.67
CA CYS A 205 3.00 19.74 -6.35
C CYS A 205 3.42 18.91 -7.56
N THR A 206 2.48 18.52 -8.42
CA THR A 206 2.72 17.74 -9.64
C THR A 206 3.59 18.45 -10.68
N ASP A 207 3.68 19.78 -10.59
CA ASP A 207 4.49 20.59 -11.52
C ASP A 207 5.97 20.63 -11.09
N CYS A 208 6.26 20.23 -9.85
CA CYS A 208 7.60 20.21 -9.30
C CYS A 208 8.39 19.00 -9.86
N PRO A 209 9.60 19.19 -10.43
CA PRO A 209 10.45 18.07 -10.88
C PRO A 209 10.78 17.07 -9.77
N GLY A 210 10.88 17.54 -8.53
CA GLY A 210 11.13 16.71 -7.35
C GLY A 210 9.89 16.00 -6.80
N TYR A 211 8.70 16.19 -7.39
CA TYR A 211 7.43 15.66 -6.89
C TYR A 211 7.51 14.17 -6.56
N GLN A 212 8.13 13.40 -7.47
CA GLN A 212 8.20 11.95 -7.33
C GLN A 212 8.90 11.53 -6.02
N SER A 213 9.97 12.24 -5.67
CA SER A 213 10.77 12.00 -4.46
C SER A 213 10.16 12.62 -3.18
N CYS A 214 9.35 13.66 -3.31
CA CYS A 214 8.79 14.38 -2.16
C CYS A 214 7.30 14.11 -1.93
N ARG A 215 6.72 13.13 -2.63
CA ARG A 215 5.29 12.84 -2.56
C ARG A 215 4.94 12.39 -1.14
N PRO A 216 4.16 13.18 -0.38
CA PRO A 216 3.89 12.87 1.02
C PRO A 216 3.01 11.64 1.09
N VAL A 217 3.39 10.72 1.97
CA VAL A 217 2.48 9.69 2.40
C VAL A 217 1.52 10.32 3.40
N ALA A 218 0.24 10.31 3.07
CA ALA A 218 -0.83 10.79 3.94
C ALA A 218 -1.57 9.63 4.62
N GLY A 219 -1.27 8.39 4.22
CA GLY A 219 -1.91 7.18 4.70
C GLY A 219 -0.98 6.26 5.45
N TYR A 220 -1.54 5.16 5.92
CA TYR A 220 -0.82 4.14 6.66
C TYR A 220 0.11 3.32 5.73
N GLU A 221 1.43 3.57 5.79
CA GLU A 221 2.47 2.93 4.94
C GLU A 221 3.37 1.94 5.66
N LEU A 222 3.11 1.64 6.93
CA LEU A 222 3.96 0.75 7.69
C LEU A 222 3.62 -0.72 7.40
N LEU A 223 4.66 -1.54 7.47
CA LEU A 223 4.59 -2.99 7.48
C LEU A 223 4.66 -3.43 8.95
N GLU A 224 3.53 -3.84 9.52
CA GLU A 224 3.41 -4.24 10.93
C GLU A 224 2.54 -5.47 11.08
N SER A 225 2.66 -6.19 12.20
CA SER A 225 1.77 -7.30 12.55
C SER A 225 0.39 -6.79 12.97
N ARG A 226 -0.39 -6.29 12.00
CA ARG A 226 -1.74 -5.79 12.20
C ARG A 226 -2.75 -6.45 11.28
N SER A 227 -3.94 -6.69 11.82
CA SER A 227 -5.06 -7.23 11.06
C SER A 227 -5.91 -6.12 10.41
N MET A 228 -6.12 -6.21 9.10
CA MET A 228 -6.91 -5.26 8.30
C MET A 228 -7.67 -5.98 7.19
N LEU A 229 -8.92 -5.57 6.97
CA LEU A 229 -9.73 -6.12 5.88
C LEU A 229 -9.26 -5.58 4.53
N ALA A 230 -9.34 -6.40 3.47
CA ALA A 230 -8.95 -6.02 2.13
C ALA A 230 -9.65 -4.73 1.64
N ASP A 231 -10.93 -4.59 1.96
CA ASP A 231 -11.69 -3.38 1.63
C ASP A 231 -11.27 -2.16 2.47
N ASP A 232 -10.84 -2.35 3.72
CA ASP A 232 -10.38 -1.25 4.55
C ASP A 232 -9.04 -0.74 4.06
N VAL A 233 -8.13 -1.65 3.67
CA VAL A 233 -6.92 -1.27 2.93
C VAL A 233 -7.31 -0.47 1.68
N THR A 234 -8.26 -0.98 0.89
CA THR A 234 -8.69 -0.39 -0.38
C THR A 234 -9.20 1.05 -0.24
N TRP A 235 -10.02 1.32 0.77
CA TRP A 235 -10.79 2.56 0.87
C TRP A 235 -10.32 3.51 1.96
N ALA A 236 -9.55 3.04 2.94
CA ALA A 236 -9.02 3.86 4.03
C ALA A 236 -7.49 4.00 3.99
N ILE A 237 -6.75 3.13 3.31
CA ILE A 237 -5.29 3.26 3.22
C ILE A 237 -4.89 3.80 1.86
N LEU A 238 -5.23 3.06 0.81
CA LEU A 238 -4.77 3.39 -0.53
C LEU A 238 -4.98 4.88 -0.86
N PRO A 239 -6.15 5.53 -0.54
CA PRO A 239 -6.44 6.90 -1.05
C PRO A 239 -5.42 7.95 -0.62
N TYR A 240 -4.66 7.60 0.41
CA TYR A 240 -3.74 8.47 1.09
C TYR A 240 -2.28 8.01 0.91
N VAL A 241 -2.01 6.87 0.24
CA VAL A 241 -0.66 6.37 -0.02
C VAL A 241 -0.26 6.53 -1.50
N PRO A 242 0.85 7.24 -1.78
CA PRO A 242 1.43 7.38 -3.12
C PRO A 242 1.70 6.05 -3.84
N TYR A 243 1.66 6.05 -5.18
CA TYR A 243 2.06 4.94 -6.08
C TYR A 243 1.34 3.60 -5.91
N GLN A 244 0.42 3.47 -4.96
CA GLN A 244 -0.51 2.35 -4.86
C GLN A 244 -1.73 2.54 -5.80
N TYR A 245 -1.64 3.53 -6.68
CA TYR A 245 -2.59 3.89 -7.72
C TYR A 245 -1.89 4.02 -9.05
N GLY A 246 -2.38 3.31 -10.06
CA GLY A 246 -1.87 3.33 -11.42
C GLY A 246 -2.06 4.67 -12.13
N ASN A 247 -1.44 5.73 -11.63
CA ASN A 247 -1.14 6.97 -12.31
C ASN A 247 0.35 6.98 -12.64
#